data_AF-A0A401U5P2-F1
#
_entry.id   AF-A0A401U5P2-F1
#
_cell.length_a   1.000
_cell.length_b   1.000
_cell.length_c   1.000
_cell.angle_alpha   90.00
_cell.angle_beta   90.00
_cell.angle_gamma   90.00
#
_symmetry.space_group_name_H-M   'P 1'
#
loop_
_entity.id
_entity.type
_entity.pdbx_description
1 polymer ?
#
loop_
_entity_poly.entity_id
_entity_poly.type
_entity_poly.pdbx_seq_one_letter_code
_entity_poly.pdbx_strand_id
1 'polypeptide(L)'
;MNIKVAHIEQLLLALAKKTRQSLDSSGFKNMSDVIHKKTNQNIDSRYLNESLHQKIEGAKKKGVQELKFQIHRLNQLAEFLNHDSFLEFIDAIEKPLNPILKSSLGVYYCYLRRNTEQAVILSSPVRIFETAEKQVVFELRGPDQTYSGNVVLKNNCLFILMQAQNGKEFHHVYRIGQKLEPKVLQGIFSGVSTSSEPIGGRVILIRTDMEYEIIQNQGTEITMLKNSKHLTERRIAEYFSNYTDNNLSLLKSMTFGIDDLGKCM
;
A
#
# COMPACT_ATOMS: atom_id res chain seq x y z
N MET A 1 30.33 -4.30 12.18
CA MET A 1 29.71 -3.37 11.22
C MET A 1 29.80 -1.97 11.80
N ASN A 2 30.18 -0.97 11.00
CA ASN A 2 30.05 0.42 11.40
C ASN A 2 28.59 0.83 11.23
N ILE A 3 28.04 1.50 12.23
CA ILE A 3 26.63 1.87 12.28
C ILE A 3 26.55 3.33 12.66
N LYS A 4 25.74 4.09 11.93
CA LYS A 4 25.48 5.50 12.24
C LYS A 4 24.90 5.62 13.65
N VAL A 5 25.45 6.55 14.42
CA VAL A 5 25.00 6.84 15.79
C VAL A 5 23.50 7.15 15.83
N ALA A 6 23.00 7.88 14.82
CA ALA A 6 21.58 8.20 14.67
C ALA A 6 20.68 6.95 14.58
N HIS A 7 21.13 5.86 13.95
CA HIS A 7 20.30 4.64 13.80
C HIS A 7 20.10 3.91 15.14
N ILE A 8 21.15 3.88 15.97
CA ILE A 8 21.04 3.27 17.30
C ILE A 8 20.19 4.15 18.23
N GLU A 9 20.28 5.48 18.10
CA GLU A 9 19.40 6.39 18.82
C GLU A 9 17.92 6.17 18.47
N GLN A 10 17.60 6.05 17.18
CA GLN A 10 16.25 5.72 16.74
C GLN A 10 15.79 4.35 17.25
N LEU A 11 16.67 3.36 17.31
CA LEU A 11 16.39 2.05 17.92
C LEU A 11 15.98 2.21 19.39
N LEU A 12 16.77 2.94 20.19
CA LEU A 12 16.47 3.18 21.60
C LEU A 12 15.15 3.95 21.78
N LEU A 13 14.89 4.97 20.97
CA LEU A 13 13.63 5.73 21.00
C LEU A 13 12.42 4.84 20.65
N ALA A 14 12.56 3.97 19.64
CA ALA A 14 11.51 3.02 19.26
C ALA A 14 11.23 2.00 20.38
N LEU A 15 12.28 1.51 21.05
CA LEU A 15 12.16 0.62 22.22
C LEU A 15 11.44 1.32 23.37
N ALA A 16 11.84 2.55 23.70
CA ALA A 16 11.22 3.37 24.74
C ALA A 16 9.73 3.58 24.46
N LYS A 17 9.37 3.91 23.22
CA LYS A 17 7.97 4.07 22.78
C LYS A 17 7.18 2.76 22.89
N LYS A 18 7.72 1.64 22.42
CA LYS A 18 7.03 0.33 22.41
C LYS A 18 6.83 -0.22 23.83
N THR A 19 7.76 0.04 24.73
CA THR A 19 7.73 -0.40 26.14
C THR A 19 7.09 0.62 27.09
N ARG A 20 6.85 1.85 26.62
CA ARG A 20 6.39 3.00 27.41
C ARG A 20 7.30 3.31 28.61
N GLN A 21 8.62 3.26 28.39
CA GLN A 21 9.64 3.51 29.41
C GLN A 21 10.50 4.70 29.00
N SER A 22 11.12 5.37 29.98
CA SER A 22 12.09 6.44 29.78
C SER A 22 13.47 5.89 29.38
N LEU A 23 14.30 6.74 28.76
CA LEU A 23 15.70 6.41 28.44
C LEU A 23 16.64 6.71 29.64
N ASP A 24 16.31 6.18 30.81
CA ASP A 24 17.13 6.27 32.03
C ASP A 24 17.42 4.87 32.60
N SER A 25 18.25 4.80 33.64
CA SER A 25 18.65 3.52 34.25
C SER A 25 17.48 2.64 34.72
N SER A 26 16.40 3.26 35.22
CA SER A 26 15.19 2.53 35.64
C SER A 26 14.41 2.04 34.42
N GLY A 27 14.23 2.92 33.44
CA GLY A 27 13.57 2.59 32.18
C GLY A 27 14.28 1.48 31.41
N PHE A 28 15.61 1.47 31.34
CA PHE A 28 16.37 0.39 30.70
C PHE A 28 16.24 -0.96 31.41
N LYS A 29 16.14 -0.96 32.74
CA LYS A 29 15.83 -2.18 33.51
C LYS A 29 14.46 -2.73 33.13
N ASN A 30 13.44 -1.88 33.13
CA ASN A 30 12.09 -2.27 32.76
C ASN A 30 11.99 -2.70 31.29
N MET A 31 12.68 -2.03 30.37
CA MET A 31 12.76 -2.41 28.94
C MET A 31 13.34 -3.81 28.78
N SER A 32 14.47 -4.09 29.43
CA SER A 32 15.14 -5.39 29.41
C SER A 32 14.19 -6.50 29.87
N ASP A 33 13.49 -6.30 30.99
CA ASP A 33 12.51 -7.27 31.50
C ASP A 33 11.36 -7.53 30.50
N VAL A 34 10.86 -6.49 29.83
CA VAL A 34 9.78 -6.62 28.84
C VAL A 34 10.25 -7.34 27.58
N ILE A 35 11.47 -7.03 27.10
CA ILE A 35 12.06 -7.69 25.93
C ILE A 35 12.25 -9.17 26.22
N HIS A 36 12.88 -9.49 27.35
CA HIS A 36 13.14 -10.87 27.76
C HIS A 36 11.85 -11.69 27.86
N LYS A 37 10.80 -11.14 28.49
CA LYS A 37 9.49 -11.81 28.60
C LYS A 37 8.82 -12.09 27.26
N LYS A 38 9.08 -11.28 26.23
CA LYS A 38 8.42 -11.41 24.91
C LYS A 38 9.19 -12.26 23.92
N THR A 39 10.51 -12.16 23.88
CA THR A 39 11.34 -12.83 22.87
C THR A 39 12.15 -14.00 23.42
N ASN A 40 12.19 -14.18 24.75
CA ASN A 40 13.08 -15.11 25.44
C ASN A 40 14.58 -14.86 25.13
N GLN A 41 14.92 -13.65 24.66
CA GLN A 41 16.29 -13.26 24.35
C GLN A 41 16.94 -12.61 25.57
N ASN A 42 18.25 -12.79 25.72
CA ASN A 42 19.02 -12.24 26.83
C ASN A 42 19.60 -10.86 26.46
N ILE A 43 18.73 -9.85 26.43
CA ILE A 43 19.13 -8.44 26.33
C ILE A 43 19.07 -7.82 27.70
N ASP A 44 20.21 -7.73 28.38
CA ASP A 44 20.32 -7.15 29.71
C ASP A 44 20.27 -5.61 29.70
N SER A 45 19.94 -5.04 30.85
CA SER A 45 19.85 -3.58 31.05
C SER A 45 21.19 -2.86 30.90
N ARG A 46 22.32 -3.53 31.18
CA ARG A 46 23.67 -2.97 30.97
C ARG A 46 23.96 -2.80 29.49
N TYR A 47 23.48 -3.71 28.65
CA TYR A 47 23.65 -3.61 27.21
C TYR A 47 22.90 -2.38 26.68
N LEU A 48 21.65 -2.18 27.08
CA LEU A 48 20.86 -1.01 26.68
C LEU A 48 21.47 0.30 27.19
N ASN A 49 21.84 0.35 28.48
CA ASN A 49 22.35 1.57 29.11
C ASN A 49 23.83 1.84 28.76
N GLU A 50 24.73 0.95 29.14
CA GLU A 50 26.18 1.18 29.04
C GLU A 50 26.68 0.93 27.61
N SER A 51 26.24 -0.17 26.99
CA SER A 51 26.77 -0.57 25.69
C SER A 51 26.15 0.19 24.52
N LEU A 52 24.90 0.63 24.61
CA LEU A 52 24.25 1.44 23.56
C LEU A 52 24.17 2.90 23.96
N HIS A 53 23.37 3.25 24.97
CA HIS A 53 23.04 4.64 25.29
C HIS A 53 24.27 5.49 25.66
N GLN A 54 25.09 5.05 26.63
CA GLN A 54 26.28 5.80 27.03
C GLN A 54 27.33 5.90 25.93
N LYS A 55 27.50 4.86 25.10
CA LYS A 55 28.41 4.90 23.95
C LYS A 55 27.97 5.91 22.90
N ILE A 56 26.66 5.99 22.63
CA ILE A 56 26.07 7.00 21.73
C ILE A 56 26.30 8.40 22.28
N GLU A 57 25.99 8.64 23.55
CA GLU A 57 26.18 9.95 24.19
C GLU A 57 27.65 10.37 24.21
N GLY A 58 28.56 9.44 24.48
CA GLY A 58 30.00 9.67 24.38
C GLY A 58 30.47 9.98 22.95
N ALA A 59 29.91 9.32 21.94
CA ALA A 59 30.24 9.55 20.53
C ALA A 59 29.73 10.91 20.05
N LYS A 60 28.49 11.29 20.41
CA LYS A 60 27.91 12.61 20.13
C LYS A 60 28.77 13.73 20.68
N LYS A 61 29.20 13.63 21.95
CA LYS A 61 30.10 14.61 22.60
C LYS A 61 31.44 14.75 21.88
N LYS A 62 31.90 13.70 21.19
CA LYS A 62 33.17 13.67 20.45
C LYS A 62 33.01 13.93 18.94
N GLY A 63 31.79 14.19 18.45
CA GLY A 63 31.52 14.37 17.02
C GLY A 63 31.70 13.10 16.18
N VAL A 64 31.70 11.92 16.78
CA VAL A 64 31.83 10.64 16.08
C VAL A 64 30.47 10.25 15.50
N GLN A 65 30.40 10.03 14.19
CA GLN A 65 29.14 9.71 13.49
C GLN A 65 28.85 8.21 13.40
N GLU A 66 29.86 7.36 13.51
CA GLU A 66 29.74 5.91 13.38
C GLU A 66 30.41 5.17 14.53
N LEU A 67 29.78 4.09 14.98
CA LEU A 67 30.29 3.22 16.02
C LEU A 67 30.21 1.77 15.58
N LYS A 68 31.12 0.96 16.11
CA LYS A 68 31.15 -0.49 15.88
C LYS A 68 30.30 -1.21 16.93
N PHE A 69 29.27 -1.90 16.47
CA PHE A 69 28.42 -2.75 17.32
C PHE A 69 28.37 -4.19 16.82
N GLN A 70 27.96 -5.10 17.71
CA GLN A 70 27.66 -6.49 17.40
C GLN A 70 26.26 -6.58 16.78
N ILE A 71 26.19 -6.98 15.50
CA ILE A 71 24.94 -6.98 14.73
C ILE A 71 23.88 -7.94 15.30
N HIS A 72 24.29 -9.10 15.80
CA HIS A 72 23.34 -10.11 16.33
C HIS A 72 22.49 -9.57 17.49
N ARG A 73 23.08 -8.78 18.40
CA ARG A 73 22.32 -8.16 19.51
C ARG A 73 21.38 -7.05 19.02
N LEU A 74 21.73 -6.38 17.92
CA LEU A 74 20.85 -5.38 17.32
C LEU A 74 19.69 -6.04 16.56
N ASN A 75 19.92 -7.18 15.91
CA ASN A 75 18.86 -7.96 15.28
C ASN A 75 17.83 -8.43 16.32
N GLN A 76 18.28 -8.90 17.48
CA GLN A 76 17.40 -9.25 18.61
C GLN A 76 16.49 -8.10 19.05
N LEU A 77 17.03 -6.88 19.13
CA LEU A 77 16.25 -5.67 19.41
C LEU A 77 15.29 -5.29 18.27
N ALA A 78 15.69 -5.48 17.03
CA ALA A 78 14.86 -5.23 15.85
C ALA A 78 13.69 -6.22 15.75
N GLU A 79 13.93 -7.50 16.05
CA GLU A 79 12.90 -8.55 16.14
C GLU A 79 11.85 -8.19 17.19
N PHE A 80 12.29 -7.74 18.37
CA PHE A 80 11.35 -7.21 19.37
C PHE A 80 10.52 -6.04 18.86
N LEU A 81 11.04 -5.24 17.91
CA LEU A 81 10.32 -4.15 17.24
C LEU A 81 9.47 -4.60 16.04
N ASN A 82 9.41 -5.91 15.74
CA ASN A 82 8.73 -6.53 14.60
C ASN A 82 9.45 -6.29 13.25
N HIS A 83 10.78 -6.33 13.24
CA HIS A 83 11.61 -6.34 12.04
C HIS A 83 12.49 -7.60 12.04
N ASP A 84 12.72 -8.20 10.88
CA ASP A 84 13.52 -9.44 10.74
C ASP A 84 15.00 -9.21 11.04
N SER A 85 15.48 -7.98 10.86
CA SER A 85 16.86 -7.61 11.17
C SER A 85 17.02 -6.12 11.50
N PHE A 86 18.17 -5.76 12.07
CA PHE A 86 18.53 -4.36 12.31
C PHE A 86 18.69 -3.55 11.02
N LEU A 87 19.10 -4.19 9.91
CA LEU A 87 19.17 -3.51 8.62
C LEU A 87 17.78 -3.17 8.08
N GLU A 88 16.80 -4.06 8.25
CA GLU A 88 15.41 -3.79 7.87
C GLU A 88 14.80 -2.67 8.73
N PHE A 89 15.14 -2.62 10.02
CA PHE A 89 14.76 -1.51 10.90
C PHE A 89 15.32 -0.16 10.40
N ILE A 90 16.59 -0.13 9.96
CA ILE A 90 17.20 1.08 9.38
C ILE A 90 16.47 1.49 8.11
N ASP A 91 16.23 0.54 7.20
CA ASP A 91 15.56 0.85 5.93
C ASP A 91 14.15 1.40 6.16
N ALA A 92 13.42 0.87 7.14
CA ALA A 92 12.10 1.38 7.53
C ALA A 92 12.13 2.82 8.08
N ILE A 93 13.25 3.26 8.66
CA ILE A 93 13.44 4.64 9.16
C ILE A 93 13.95 5.57 8.08
N GLU A 94 14.92 5.14 7.28
CA GLU A 94 15.51 5.96 6.21
C GLU A 94 14.55 6.12 5.03
N LYS A 95 13.66 5.14 4.80
CA LYS A 95 12.66 5.14 3.73
C LYS A 95 11.27 4.84 4.31
N PRO A 96 10.73 5.72 5.16
CA PRO A 96 9.43 5.48 5.75
C PRO A 96 8.37 5.43 4.66
N LEU A 97 7.57 4.36 4.64
CA LEU A 97 6.45 4.27 3.71
C LEU A 97 5.55 5.49 3.89
N ASN A 98 5.20 6.14 2.78
CA ASN A 98 4.35 7.32 2.83
C ASN A 98 3.05 7.00 3.60
N PRO A 99 2.65 7.79 4.62
CA PRO A 99 1.46 7.49 5.44
C PRO A 99 0.16 7.36 4.63
N ILE A 100 0.00 8.11 3.54
CA ILE A 100 -1.16 8.03 2.64
C ILE A 100 -1.12 6.71 1.85
N LEU A 101 0.05 6.30 1.38
CA LEU A 101 0.21 5.01 0.71
C LEU A 101 -0.06 3.85 1.70
N LYS A 102 0.49 3.94 2.91
CA LYS A 102 0.23 2.99 4.00
C LYS A 102 -1.26 2.91 4.36
N SER A 103 -1.96 4.05 4.39
CA SER A 103 -3.40 4.07 4.62
C SER A 103 -4.21 3.34 3.55
N SER A 104 -3.64 3.16 2.36
CA SER A 104 -4.31 2.51 1.23
C SER A 104 -4.14 0.99 1.21
N LEU A 105 -3.32 0.42 2.11
CA LEU A 105 -3.19 -1.03 2.24
C LEU A 105 -4.51 -1.67 2.71
N GLY A 106 -4.83 -2.86 2.20
CA GLY A 106 -6.02 -3.61 2.56
C GLY A 106 -6.67 -4.35 1.39
N VAL A 107 -7.84 -4.93 1.65
CA VAL A 107 -8.63 -5.69 0.67
C VAL A 107 -9.81 -4.85 0.19
N TYR A 108 -10.10 -4.92 -1.11
CA TYR A 108 -11.12 -4.13 -1.77
C TYR A 108 -11.91 -4.97 -2.78
N TYR A 109 -13.12 -4.51 -3.09
CA TYR A 109 -13.77 -4.79 -4.37
C TYR A 109 -13.49 -3.66 -5.34
N CYS A 110 -13.04 -4.01 -6.54
CA CYS A 110 -12.91 -3.11 -7.67
C CYS A 110 -14.15 -3.18 -8.54
N TYR A 111 -14.94 -2.10 -8.56
CA TYR A 111 -16.15 -1.99 -9.37
C TYR A 111 -15.89 -1.18 -10.63
N LEU A 112 -16.33 -1.71 -11.76
CA LEU A 112 -16.33 -1.01 -13.04
C LEU A 112 -17.60 -1.37 -13.83
N ARG A 113 -18.08 -0.43 -14.64
CA ARG A 113 -19.20 -0.70 -15.55
C ARG A 113 -18.67 -1.42 -16.79
N ARG A 114 -19.35 -2.46 -17.24
CA ARG A 114 -19.05 -3.10 -18.53
C ARG A 114 -19.31 -2.10 -19.66
N ASN A 115 -18.45 -2.09 -20.68
CA ASN A 115 -18.58 -1.24 -21.87
C ASN A 115 -19.59 -1.83 -22.89
N THR A 116 -20.73 -2.29 -22.41
CA THR A 116 -21.84 -2.82 -23.20
C THR A 116 -23.10 -2.02 -22.92
N GLU A 117 -24.09 -2.10 -23.82
CA GLU A 117 -25.43 -1.52 -23.61
C GLU A 117 -26.07 -2.08 -22.34
N GLN A 118 -25.86 -3.38 -22.08
CA GLN A 118 -26.24 -4.01 -20.83
C GLN A 118 -25.58 -3.31 -19.64
N ALA A 119 -26.44 -2.80 -18.76
CA ALA A 119 -26.09 -2.04 -17.57
C ALA A 119 -25.55 -2.97 -16.46
N VAL A 120 -24.41 -3.60 -16.70
CA VAL A 120 -23.76 -4.54 -15.76
C VAL A 120 -22.55 -3.88 -15.11
N ILE A 121 -22.46 -4.02 -13.79
CA ILE A 121 -21.28 -3.65 -13.00
C ILE A 121 -20.52 -4.95 -12.71
N LEU A 122 -19.24 -4.96 -13.05
CA LEU A 122 -18.30 -6.01 -12.70
C LEU A 122 -17.63 -5.63 -11.38
N SER A 123 -17.50 -6.59 -10.48
CA SER A 123 -16.76 -6.47 -9.23
C SER A 123 -15.66 -7.52 -9.16
N SER A 124 -14.42 -7.08 -8.98
CA SER A 124 -13.25 -7.96 -8.89
C SER A 124 -12.54 -7.80 -7.54
N PRO A 125 -12.06 -8.91 -6.92
CA PRO A 125 -11.23 -8.83 -5.73
C PRO A 125 -9.93 -8.07 -6.01
N VAL A 126 -9.56 -7.20 -5.08
CA VAL A 126 -8.29 -6.46 -5.09
C VAL A 126 -7.64 -6.53 -3.71
N ARG A 127 -6.32 -6.67 -3.67
CA ARG A 127 -5.52 -6.38 -2.47
C ARG A 127 -4.42 -5.38 -2.77
N ILE A 128 -4.19 -4.47 -1.82
CA ILE A 128 -3.03 -3.57 -1.81
C ILE A 128 -2.21 -3.95 -0.59
N PHE A 129 -0.98 -4.41 -0.80
CA PHE A 129 -0.13 -4.94 0.26
C PHE A 129 1.31 -4.50 0.09
N GLU A 130 2.06 -4.55 1.19
CA GLU A 130 3.50 -4.27 1.21
C GLU A 130 4.26 -5.60 1.08
N THR A 131 5.22 -5.67 0.15
CA THR A 131 6.11 -6.82 -0.01
C THR A 131 7.25 -6.81 1.02
N ALA A 132 8.02 -7.89 1.07
CA ALA A 132 9.21 -7.97 1.92
C ALA A 132 10.23 -6.85 1.59
N GLU A 133 10.31 -6.45 0.32
CA GLU A 133 11.17 -5.38 -0.21
C GLU A 133 10.58 -3.97 0.00
N LYS A 134 9.56 -3.82 0.86
CA LYS A 134 8.89 -2.54 1.17
C LYS A 134 8.27 -1.86 -0.06
N GLN A 135 7.95 -2.63 -1.09
CA GLN A 135 7.20 -2.15 -2.25
C GLN A 135 5.72 -2.33 -2.00
N VAL A 136 4.91 -1.34 -2.36
CA VAL A 136 3.45 -1.49 -2.30
C VAL A 136 2.97 -2.01 -3.63
N VAL A 137 2.32 -3.15 -3.60
CA VAL A 137 1.80 -3.85 -4.78
C VAL A 137 0.29 -3.83 -4.74
N PHE A 138 -0.29 -3.55 -5.90
CA PHE A 138 -1.71 -3.70 -6.17
C PHE A 138 -1.89 -5.00 -6.95
N GLU A 139 -2.82 -5.84 -6.51
CA GLU A 139 -3.16 -7.08 -7.17
C GLU A 139 -4.67 -7.17 -7.38
N LEU A 140 -5.09 -7.45 -8.61
CA LEU A 140 -6.47 -7.61 -9.03
C LEU A 140 -6.67 -9.01 -9.58
N ARG A 141 -7.64 -9.72 -9.03
CA ARG A 141 -8.03 -11.04 -9.50
C ARG A 141 -9.12 -10.91 -10.55
N GLY A 142 -8.76 -11.04 -11.82
CA GLY A 142 -9.75 -11.18 -12.89
C GLY A 142 -10.39 -12.58 -12.88
N PRO A 143 -11.34 -12.84 -13.80
CA PRO A 143 -11.98 -14.15 -13.91
C PRO A 143 -10.99 -15.28 -14.24
N ASP A 144 -10.10 -15.02 -15.21
CA ASP A 144 -9.20 -16.05 -15.77
C ASP A 144 -7.73 -15.84 -15.41
N GLN A 145 -7.38 -14.66 -14.88
CA GLN A 145 -6.00 -14.29 -14.61
C GLN A 145 -5.90 -13.21 -13.53
N THR A 146 -4.76 -13.18 -12.86
CA THR A 146 -4.40 -12.12 -11.92
C THR A 146 -3.54 -11.08 -12.62
N TYR A 147 -3.79 -9.83 -12.28
CA TYR A 147 -3.00 -8.69 -12.71
C TYR A 147 -2.35 -8.08 -11.47
N SER A 148 -1.09 -7.68 -11.57
CA SER A 148 -0.40 -7.00 -10.47
C SER A 148 0.48 -5.86 -10.98
N GLY A 149 0.77 -4.92 -10.09
CA GLY A 149 1.59 -3.77 -10.41
C GLY A 149 2.06 -3.03 -9.17
N ASN A 150 3.23 -2.41 -9.26
CA ASN A 150 3.74 -1.53 -8.22
C ASN A 150 2.89 -0.25 -8.13
N VAL A 151 2.67 0.21 -6.91
CA VAL A 151 1.89 1.41 -6.62
C VAL A 151 2.81 2.60 -6.44
N VAL A 152 2.68 3.57 -7.32
CA VAL A 152 3.41 4.84 -7.25
C VAL A 152 2.49 5.94 -6.74
N LEU A 153 2.85 6.58 -5.63
CA LEU A 153 2.13 7.74 -5.12
C LEU A 153 2.68 9.03 -5.75
N LYS A 154 1.83 9.79 -6.43
CA LYS A 154 2.16 11.14 -6.93
C LYS A 154 0.95 12.05 -6.80
N ASN A 155 1.13 13.27 -6.28
CA ASN A 155 0.07 14.27 -6.17
C ASN A 155 -1.24 13.76 -5.53
N ASN A 156 -1.13 12.94 -4.46
CA ASN A 156 -2.26 12.30 -3.77
C ASN A 156 -3.12 11.35 -4.63
N CYS A 157 -2.51 10.81 -5.69
CA CYS A 157 -3.06 9.75 -6.52
C CYS A 157 -2.15 8.52 -6.49
N LEU A 158 -2.77 7.34 -6.49
CA LEU A 158 -2.09 6.08 -6.75
C LEU A 158 -2.05 5.86 -8.25
N PHE A 159 -0.87 5.59 -8.78
CA PHE A 159 -0.66 5.19 -10.17
C PHE A 159 -0.20 3.73 -10.17
N ILE A 160 -0.87 2.92 -10.96
CA ILE A 160 -0.58 1.49 -11.08
C ILE A 160 -0.55 1.15 -12.57
N LEU A 161 0.53 0.54 -13.03
CA LEU A 161 0.57 -0.20 -14.29
C LEU A 161 0.36 -1.67 -13.94
N MET A 162 -0.81 -2.19 -14.28
CA MET A 162 -1.20 -3.57 -14.02
C MET A 162 -0.73 -4.44 -15.17
N GLN A 163 -0.07 -5.55 -14.84
CA GLN A 163 0.45 -6.51 -15.82
C GLN A 163 -0.02 -7.91 -15.45
N ALA A 164 -0.40 -8.69 -16.44
CA ALA A 164 -0.64 -10.13 -16.30
C ALA A 164 0.49 -10.95 -16.94
N GLN A 165 0.54 -12.24 -16.60
CA GLN A 165 1.56 -13.17 -17.10
C GLN A 165 1.59 -13.28 -18.63
N ASN A 166 0.46 -13.07 -19.30
CA ASN A 166 0.37 -13.07 -20.77
C ASN A 166 0.78 -11.76 -21.42
N GLY A 167 1.37 -10.82 -20.67
CA GLY A 167 1.81 -9.52 -21.17
C GLY A 167 0.68 -8.51 -21.38
N LYS A 168 -0.56 -8.83 -20.98
CA LYS A 168 -1.65 -7.86 -21.02
C LYS A 168 -1.45 -6.80 -19.95
N GLU A 169 -1.57 -5.54 -20.35
CA GLU A 169 -1.37 -4.40 -19.47
C GLU A 169 -2.55 -3.43 -19.47
N PHE A 170 -2.76 -2.76 -18.33
CA PHE A 170 -3.64 -1.59 -18.25
C PHE A 170 -3.27 -0.70 -17.06
N HIS A 171 -3.56 0.58 -17.19
CA HIS A 171 -3.32 1.59 -16.16
C HIS A 171 -4.53 1.75 -15.26
N HIS A 172 -4.28 1.92 -13.96
CA HIS A 172 -5.24 2.45 -13.00
C HIS A 172 -4.66 3.70 -12.33
N VAL A 173 -5.53 4.68 -12.13
CA VAL A 173 -5.20 5.88 -11.35
C VAL A 173 -6.32 6.12 -10.35
N TYR A 174 -6.00 6.17 -9.06
CA TYR A 174 -6.96 6.38 -7.98
C TYR A 174 -6.67 7.64 -7.19
N ARG A 175 -7.69 8.46 -6.97
CA ARG A 175 -7.65 9.58 -6.04
C ARG A 175 -7.87 9.08 -4.61
N ILE A 176 -6.95 9.45 -3.72
CA ILE A 176 -6.94 9.02 -2.31
C ILE A 176 -7.32 10.18 -1.38
N GLY A 177 -6.96 11.42 -1.76
CA GLY A 177 -7.11 12.59 -0.91
C GLY A 177 -6.16 12.56 0.29
N GLN A 178 -6.60 13.05 1.45
CA GLN A 178 -5.81 13.16 2.69
C GLN A 178 -6.34 12.26 3.83
N LYS A 179 -7.28 11.34 3.55
CA LYS A 179 -7.92 10.53 4.59
C LYS A 179 -7.04 9.33 4.98
N LEU A 180 -6.81 9.14 6.28
CA LEU A 180 -5.92 8.08 6.82
C LEU A 180 -6.46 6.65 6.75
N GLU A 181 -7.73 6.45 6.39
CA GLU A 181 -8.34 5.14 6.14
C GLU A 181 -9.49 5.29 5.12
N PRO A 182 -9.18 5.40 3.82
CA PRO A 182 -10.21 5.57 2.80
C PRO A 182 -11.00 4.26 2.64
N LYS A 183 -12.32 4.32 2.88
CA LYS A 183 -13.24 3.21 2.57
C LYS A 183 -13.55 3.10 1.08
N VAL A 184 -13.39 4.20 0.35
CA VAL A 184 -13.66 4.28 -1.08
C VAL A 184 -12.53 5.03 -1.76
N LEU A 185 -12.01 4.50 -2.86
CA LEU A 185 -11.09 5.17 -3.76
C LEU A 185 -11.76 5.31 -5.12
N GLN A 186 -11.78 6.52 -5.67
CA GLN A 186 -12.35 6.78 -6.99
C GLN A 186 -11.22 6.93 -8.00
N GLY A 187 -11.37 6.32 -9.15
CA GLY A 187 -10.32 6.29 -10.15
C GLY A 187 -10.81 6.18 -11.57
N ILE A 188 -9.83 6.12 -12.45
CA ILE A 188 -9.99 5.81 -13.86
C ILE A 188 -9.08 4.65 -14.22
N PHE A 189 -9.48 3.89 -15.23
CA PHE A 189 -8.63 2.89 -15.85
C PHE A 189 -8.48 3.15 -17.35
N SER A 190 -7.40 2.68 -17.93
CA SER A 190 -7.13 2.74 -19.37
C SER A 190 -6.34 1.51 -19.79
N GLY A 191 -6.71 0.87 -20.89
CA GLY A 191 -6.02 -0.31 -21.41
C GLY A 191 -6.38 -0.59 -22.85
N VAL A 192 -6.00 -1.77 -23.33
CA VAL A 192 -6.35 -2.25 -24.67
C VAL A 192 -7.27 -3.46 -24.53
N SER A 193 -8.37 -3.45 -25.28
CA SER A 193 -9.31 -4.57 -25.34
C SER A 193 -8.70 -5.77 -26.08
N THR A 194 -9.43 -6.88 -26.09
CA THR A 194 -9.07 -8.05 -26.92
C THR A 194 -9.17 -7.78 -28.42
N SER A 195 -9.92 -6.76 -28.85
CA SER A 195 -10.05 -6.34 -30.25
C SER A 195 -9.04 -5.25 -30.63
N SER A 196 -7.99 -5.05 -29.83
CA SER A 196 -6.98 -3.99 -30.01
C SER A 196 -7.53 -2.56 -29.96
N GLU A 197 -8.74 -2.38 -29.42
CA GLU A 197 -9.36 -1.06 -29.26
C GLU A 197 -8.97 -0.49 -27.89
N PRO A 198 -8.58 0.80 -27.82
CA PRO A 198 -8.33 1.44 -26.53
C PRO A 198 -9.64 1.50 -25.74
N ILE A 199 -9.55 1.11 -24.47
CA ILE A 199 -10.67 1.17 -23.52
C ILE A 199 -10.28 2.03 -22.33
N GLY A 200 -11.22 2.80 -21.83
CA GLY A 200 -11.06 3.53 -20.59
C GLY A 200 -12.39 3.77 -19.91
N GLY A 201 -12.34 4.04 -18.62
CA GLY A 201 -13.57 4.25 -17.87
C GLY A 201 -13.34 4.60 -16.40
N ARG A 202 -14.44 4.87 -15.71
CA ARG A 202 -14.44 5.07 -14.26
C ARG A 202 -14.33 3.74 -13.54
N VAL A 203 -13.62 3.75 -12.42
CA VAL A 203 -13.47 2.60 -11.52
C VAL A 203 -13.53 3.10 -10.08
N ILE A 204 -14.08 2.29 -9.19
CA ILE A 204 -14.03 2.56 -7.75
C ILE A 204 -13.53 1.34 -6.99
N LEU A 205 -12.76 1.57 -5.94
CA LEU A 205 -12.42 0.55 -4.96
C LEU A 205 -13.24 0.78 -3.71
N ILE A 206 -13.82 -0.27 -3.16
CA ILE A 206 -14.53 -0.22 -1.87
C ILE A 206 -13.87 -1.23 -0.94
N ARG A 207 -13.36 -0.73 0.19
CA ARG A 207 -12.67 -1.55 1.20
C ARG A 207 -13.64 -2.56 1.81
N THR A 208 -13.15 -3.77 2.06
CA THR A 208 -13.89 -4.84 2.71
C THR A 208 -13.03 -5.47 3.81
N ASP A 209 -13.70 -6.03 4.81
CA ASP A 209 -13.08 -6.80 5.90
C ASP A 209 -12.98 -8.29 5.57
N MET A 210 -13.50 -8.71 4.41
CA MET A 210 -13.37 -10.08 3.90
C MET A 210 -11.93 -10.40 3.52
N GLU A 211 -11.52 -11.65 3.72
CA GLU A 211 -10.21 -12.14 3.27
C GLU A 211 -10.16 -12.17 1.74
N TYR A 212 -9.02 -11.78 1.16
CA TYR A 212 -8.83 -11.76 -0.29
C TYR A 212 -9.10 -13.13 -0.94
N GLU A 213 -8.89 -14.22 -0.20
CA GLU A 213 -8.91 -15.59 -0.71
C GLU A 213 -10.32 -16.12 -0.92
N ILE A 214 -11.30 -15.60 -0.16
CA ILE A 214 -12.70 -16.03 -0.24
C ILE A 214 -13.53 -15.14 -1.18
N ILE A 215 -13.04 -13.97 -1.56
CA ILE A 215 -13.75 -13.03 -2.42
C ILE A 215 -13.71 -13.51 -3.87
N GLN A 216 -14.83 -13.36 -4.57
CA GLN A 216 -14.99 -13.82 -5.95
C GLN A 216 -15.38 -12.67 -6.90
N ASN A 217 -15.07 -12.88 -8.18
CA ASN A 217 -15.56 -12.03 -9.25
C ASN A 217 -17.07 -12.16 -9.38
N GLN A 218 -17.77 -11.04 -9.56
CA GLN A 218 -19.21 -11.04 -9.80
C GLN A 218 -19.58 -9.99 -10.85
N GLY A 219 -20.65 -10.27 -11.58
CA GLY A 219 -21.31 -9.30 -12.45
C GLY A 219 -22.73 -9.11 -11.96
N THR A 220 -23.15 -7.87 -11.76
CA THR A 220 -24.50 -7.56 -11.26
C THR A 220 -25.12 -6.46 -12.11
N GLU A 221 -26.39 -6.66 -12.49
CA GLU A 221 -27.14 -5.63 -13.19
C GLU A 221 -27.38 -4.41 -12.29
N ILE A 222 -27.25 -3.21 -12.86
CA ILE A 222 -27.51 -1.94 -12.19
C ILE A 222 -28.92 -1.91 -11.59
N THR A 223 -29.90 -2.50 -12.26
CA THR A 223 -31.30 -2.62 -11.79
C THR A 223 -31.40 -3.41 -10.48
N MET A 224 -30.67 -4.52 -10.35
CA MET A 224 -30.62 -5.31 -9.12
C MET A 224 -30.00 -4.52 -7.97
N LEU A 225 -28.89 -3.82 -8.23
CA LEU A 225 -28.20 -3.01 -7.22
C LEU A 225 -29.05 -1.81 -6.77
N LYS A 226 -29.80 -1.17 -7.69
CA LYS A 226 -30.76 -0.10 -7.36
C LYS A 226 -31.84 -0.57 -6.40
N ASN A 227 -32.27 -1.82 -6.53
CA ASN A 227 -33.31 -2.43 -5.70
C ASN A 227 -32.76 -3.12 -4.44
N SER A 228 -31.45 -3.04 -4.19
CA SER A 228 -30.83 -3.66 -3.02
C SER A 228 -31.27 -3.02 -1.71
N LYS A 229 -31.35 -3.85 -0.66
CA LYS A 229 -31.53 -3.38 0.73
C LYS A 229 -30.27 -2.68 1.27
N HIS A 230 -29.10 -2.95 0.69
CA HIS A 230 -27.83 -2.39 1.13
C HIS A 230 -27.59 -1.00 0.53
N LEU A 231 -27.33 -0.01 1.39
CA LEU A 231 -27.08 1.38 0.96
C LEU A 231 -25.86 1.49 0.03
N THR A 232 -24.80 0.74 0.31
CA THR A 232 -23.57 0.75 -0.51
C THR A 232 -23.86 0.33 -1.94
N GLU A 233 -24.60 -0.75 -2.14
CA GLU A 233 -24.97 -1.26 -3.47
C GLU A 233 -25.80 -0.26 -4.26
N ARG A 234 -26.79 0.37 -3.62
CA ARG A 234 -27.58 1.43 -4.26
C ARG A 234 -26.72 2.62 -4.71
N ARG A 235 -25.76 3.04 -3.89
CA ARG A 235 -24.81 4.12 -4.24
C ARG A 235 -23.87 3.73 -5.38
N ILE A 236 -23.43 2.47 -5.45
CA ILE A 236 -22.65 1.96 -6.58
C ILE A 236 -23.50 2.06 -7.87
N ALA A 237 -24.77 1.65 -7.80
CA ALA A 237 -25.68 1.70 -8.94
C ALA A 237 -25.95 3.14 -9.42
N GLU A 238 -26.11 4.08 -8.49
CA GLU A 238 -26.21 5.51 -8.78
C GLU A 238 -24.94 6.05 -9.45
N TYR A 239 -23.77 5.71 -8.90
CA TYR A 239 -22.48 6.15 -9.44
C TYR A 239 -22.25 5.69 -10.89
N PHE A 240 -22.62 4.45 -11.21
CA PHE A 240 -22.46 3.88 -12.55
C PHE A 240 -23.69 4.04 -13.48
N SER A 241 -24.66 4.85 -13.08
CA SER A 241 -25.95 4.95 -13.80
C SER A 241 -25.84 5.53 -15.21
N ASN A 242 -24.96 6.52 -15.42
CA ASN A 242 -24.81 7.20 -16.72
C ASN A 242 -23.75 6.52 -17.60
N TYR A 243 -24.13 6.00 -18.78
CA TYR A 243 -23.19 5.31 -19.67
C TYR A 243 -21.99 6.17 -20.09
N THR A 244 -22.25 7.40 -20.54
CA THR A 244 -21.25 8.30 -21.15
C THR A 244 -20.18 8.75 -20.16
N ASP A 245 -20.55 8.83 -18.89
CA ASP A 245 -19.66 9.18 -17.79
C ASP A 245 -18.67 8.06 -17.46
N ASN A 246 -19.04 6.81 -17.77
CA ASN A 246 -18.34 5.63 -17.29
C ASN A 246 -17.43 4.97 -18.33
N ASN A 247 -17.63 5.26 -19.61
CA ASN A 247 -16.85 4.68 -20.69
C ASN A 247 -16.27 5.80 -21.56
N LEU A 248 -14.95 5.83 -21.68
CA LEU A 248 -14.24 6.69 -22.62
C LEU A 248 -14.13 5.95 -23.95
N SER A 249 -14.48 6.62 -25.05
CA SER A 249 -14.26 6.13 -26.41
C SER A 249 -13.53 7.19 -27.20
N LEU A 250 -12.49 6.76 -27.93
CA LEU A 250 -11.80 7.62 -28.88
C LEU A 250 -12.54 7.59 -30.22
N LEU A 251 -12.32 8.61 -31.05
CA LEU A 251 -12.79 8.60 -32.43
C LEU A 251 -12.05 7.50 -33.20
N LYS A 252 -12.76 6.84 -34.12
CA LYS A 252 -12.13 5.87 -35.03
C LYS A 252 -11.28 6.62 -36.05
N SER A 253 -9.96 6.52 -35.92
CA SER A 253 -9.00 7.03 -36.88
C SER A 253 -8.81 6.05 -38.03
N MET A 254 -8.94 6.52 -39.28
CA MET A 254 -8.64 5.72 -40.47
C MET A 254 -7.28 6.06 -41.06
N THR A 255 -6.84 7.31 -40.92
CA THR A 255 -5.61 7.83 -41.53
C THR A 255 -4.52 8.14 -40.49
N PHE A 256 -4.90 8.24 -39.21
CA PHE A 256 -4.11 8.79 -38.11
C PHE A 256 -3.58 10.21 -38.39
N GLY A 257 -4.23 10.93 -39.32
CA GLY A 257 -3.93 12.32 -39.69
C GLY A 257 -4.76 13.34 -38.91
N ILE A 258 -4.44 14.63 -39.08
CA ILE A 258 -5.19 15.72 -38.44
C ILE A 258 -6.68 15.71 -38.82
N ASP A 259 -6.99 15.24 -40.02
CA ASP A 259 -8.36 15.15 -40.55
C ASP A 259 -9.21 14.11 -39.80
N ASP A 260 -8.59 13.16 -39.08
CA ASP A 260 -9.32 12.23 -38.23
C ASP A 260 -9.85 12.89 -36.94
N LEU A 261 -9.41 14.11 -36.62
CA LEU A 261 -9.90 14.89 -35.47
C LEU A 261 -11.25 15.57 -35.73
N GLY A 262 -11.80 15.51 -36.95
CA GLY A 262 -13.18 15.92 -37.22
C GLY A 262 -13.64 15.85 -38.68
N LYS A 263 -14.97 15.84 -38.88
CA LYS A 263 -15.54 16.76 -39.88
C LYS A 263 -15.76 18.06 -39.15
N CYS A 264 -15.02 19.12 -39.49
CA CYS A 264 -15.43 20.47 -39.10
C CYS A 264 -16.83 20.71 -39.68
N MET A 265 -17.85 20.81 -38.82
CA MET A 265 -19.12 21.46 -39.12
C MET A 265 -19.30 22.61 -38.17
#